data_AF-A0A7S0KCR2-F1
#
_entry.id   AF-A0A7S0KCR2-F1
#
_cell.length_a   1.000
_cell.length_b   1.000
_cell.length_c   1.000
_cell.angle_alpha   90.00
_cell.angle_beta   90.00
_cell.angle_gamma   90.00
#
_symmetry.space_group_name_H-M   'P 1'
#
loop_
_entity.id
_entity.type
_entity.pdbx_description
1 polymer ?
#
loop_
_entity_poly.entity_id
_entity_poly.type
_entity_poly.pdbx_seq_one_letter_code
_entity_poly.pdbx_strand_id
1 'polypeptide(L)'
;MSKVNITRPDGYYDFYDDFLDDGVSVAPKALRAKIRTFLEKWNVTATSFQKVIAVNSNSYGKFMTMQYKNQWSATSNGTYMSAAYFFYVDQKLGKDSITATLKRGQAVAASGITSSMAQPLVEPNSNGVQATAGLPSSSKSSVGLTPRGMPKTARPAQKPPLPDLSSVNIDERVFLNPKEVRAEISAIKRRYKCNNASIGRAVGEMNSQPGAAVSRFLDKGGDFGGGQMEIYRPLAHFCEKFRVYENKPKSAKRIMLEAEAADGRPYLGHDTSRPTIFFPGAFLAKDSLGRLHYQSGY
;
A
#
# COMPACT_ATOMS: atom_id res chain seq x y z
N MET A 1 -26.25 7.27 -2.08
CA MET A 1 -25.86 6.54 -0.85
C MET A 1 -24.38 6.24 -0.90
N SER A 2 -23.62 6.61 0.13
CA SER A 2 -22.21 6.21 0.27
C SER A 2 -22.14 4.68 0.42
N LYS A 3 -21.12 4.06 -0.17
CA LYS A 3 -20.90 2.62 -0.03
C LYS A 3 -20.41 2.28 1.37
N VAL A 4 -20.85 1.14 1.91
CA VAL A 4 -20.49 0.67 3.25
C VAL A 4 -19.10 0.03 3.21
N ASN A 5 -18.32 0.29 4.26
CA ASN A 5 -17.05 -0.40 4.51
C ASN A 5 -17.27 -1.48 5.56
N ILE A 6 -16.76 -2.68 5.26
CA ILE A 6 -16.79 -3.81 6.19
C ILE A 6 -15.40 -4.05 6.80
N THR A 7 -15.40 -4.59 8.02
CA THR A 7 -14.22 -5.06 8.73
C THR A 7 -14.34 -6.54 9.00
N ARG A 8 -13.21 -7.18 9.26
CA ARG A 8 -13.18 -8.60 9.60
C ARG A 8 -13.68 -8.79 11.04
N PRO A 9 -14.57 -9.75 11.33
CA PRO A 9 -15.04 -10.04 12.67
C PRO A 9 -13.95 -10.74 13.50
N ASP A 10 -14.09 -10.69 14.81
CA ASP A 10 -13.29 -11.50 15.73
C ASP A 10 -13.55 -12.99 15.46
N GLY A 11 -12.53 -13.82 15.60
CA GLY A 11 -12.61 -15.25 15.29
C GLY A 11 -12.76 -15.59 13.81
N TYR A 12 -12.53 -14.63 12.89
CA TYR A 12 -12.63 -14.91 11.44
C TYR A 12 -11.73 -16.05 10.96
N TYR A 13 -10.60 -16.29 11.62
CA TYR A 13 -9.65 -17.35 11.25
C TYR A 13 -9.86 -18.67 11.99
N ASP A 14 -10.78 -18.72 12.97
CA ASP A 14 -10.95 -19.88 13.85
C ASP A 14 -11.47 -21.11 13.09
N PHE A 15 -12.14 -20.88 11.95
CA PHE A 15 -12.70 -21.93 11.11
C PHE A 15 -11.80 -22.26 9.89
N TYR A 16 -10.54 -21.82 9.87
CA TYR A 16 -9.68 -22.00 8.70
C TYR A 16 -9.32 -23.46 8.46
N ASP A 17 -8.99 -24.19 9.53
CA ASP A 17 -8.64 -25.61 9.44
C ASP A 17 -9.86 -26.44 8.99
N ASP A 18 -11.03 -26.22 9.61
CA ASP A 18 -12.30 -26.83 9.18
C ASP A 18 -12.60 -26.59 7.69
N PHE A 19 -12.31 -25.38 7.20
CA PHE A 19 -12.53 -25.04 5.80
C PHE A 19 -11.55 -25.74 4.85
N LEU A 20 -10.31 -25.96 5.28
CA LEU A 20 -9.33 -26.72 4.48
C LEU A 20 -9.74 -28.20 4.36
N ASP A 21 -10.30 -28.76 5.42
CA ASP A 21 -10.81 -30.13 5.44
C ASP A 21 -12.08 -30.29 4.58
N ASP A 22 -13.04 -29.35 4.71
CA ASP A 22 -14.28 -29.35 3.93
C ASP A 22 -14.05 -29.03 2.43
N GLY A 23 -13.02 -28.23 2.15
CA GLY A 23 -12.69 -27.77 0.81
C GLY A 23 -13.69 -26.80 0.18
N VAL A 24 -13.41 -26.39 -1.07
CA VAL A 24 -14.27 -25.46 -1.81
C VAL A 24 -15.19 -26.20 -2.78
N SER A 25 -16.48 -26.24 -2.44
CA SER A 25 -17.53 -26.87 -3.26
C SER A 25 -18.08 -25.97 -4.38
N VAL A 26 -17.81 -24.66 -4.37
CA VAL A 26 -18.43 -23.68 -5.28
C VAL A 26 -17.55 -23.40 -6.50
N ALA A 27 -18.07 -23.68 -7.70
CA ALA A 27 -17.36 -23.40 -8.95
C ALA A 27 -16.97 -21.91 -9.11
N PRO A 28 -15.82 -21.57 -9.72
CA PRO A 28 -15.34 -20.18 -9.85
C PRO A 28 -16.33 -19.21 -10.48
N LYS A 29 -17.16 -19.66 -11.43
CA LYS A 29 -18.21 -18.84 -12.06
C LYS A 29 -19.32 -18.48 -11.07
N ALA A 30 -19.79 -19.46 -10.30
CA ALA A 30 -20.80 -19.27 -9.27
C ALA A 30 -20.27 -18.37 -8.14
N LEU A 31 -19.01 -18.57 -7.71
CA LEU A 31 -18.41 -17.74 -6.67
C LEU A 31 -18.32 -16.26 -7.07
N ARG A 32 -17.97 -15.97 -8.34
CA ARG A 32 -17.95 -14.58 -8.85
C ARG A 32 -19.34 -13.95 -8.86
N ALA A 33 -20.37 -14.70 -9.22
CA ALA A 33 -21.75 -14.23 -9.14
C ALA A 33 -22.12 -13.93 -7.68
N LYS A 34 -21.80 -14.85 -6.76
CA LYS A 34 -22.03 -14.69 -5.31
C LYS A 34 -21.36 -13.42 -4.75
N ILE A 35 -20.13 -13.13 -5.16
CA ILE A 35 -19.43 -11.89 -4.78
C ILE A 35 -20.16 -10.65 -5.31
N ARG A 36 -20.55 -10.63 -6.59
CA ARG A 36 -21.28 -9.47 -7.16
C ARG A 36 -22.58 -9.21 -6.42
N THR A 37 -23.38 -10.26 -6.22
CA THR A 37 -24.65 -10.18 -5.48
C THR A 37 -24.44 -9.67 -4.06
N PHE A 38 -23.41 -10.13 -3.35
CA PHE A 38 -23.08 -9.63 -2.01
C PHE A 38 -22.76 -8.14 -2.01
N LEU A 39 -21.89 -7.69 -2.92
CA LEU A 39 -21.48 -6.28 -2.99
C LEU A 39 -22.63 -5.34 -3.35
N GLU A 40 -23.50 -5.76 -4.27
CA GLU A 40 -24.67 -5.00 -4.70
C GLU A 40 -25.74 -4.96 -3.61
N LYS A 41 -26.13 -6.12 -3.08
CA LYS A 41 -27.18 -6.26 -2.06
C LYS A 41 -26.89 -5.45 -0.79
N TRP A 42 -25.64 -5.45 -0.36
CA TRP A 42 -25.22 -4.77 0.86
C TRP A 42 -24.58 -3.42 0.62
N ASN A 43 -24.54 -2.95 -0.64
CA ASN A 43 -23.89 -1.71 -1.06
C ASN A 43 -22.43 -1.57 -0.53
N VAL A 44 -21.68 -2.67 -0.54
CA VAL A 44 -20.31 -2.76 -0.02
C VAL A 44 -19.29 -2.36 -1.10
N THR A 45 -18.20 -1.70 -0.71
CA THR A 45 -17.11 -1.42 -1.67
C THR A 45 -16.28 -2.68 -1.97
N ALA A 46 -15.93 -2.90 -3.23
CA ALA A 46 -15.01 -3.98 -3.61
C ALA A 46 -13.66 -3.89 -2.87
N THR A 47 -13.18 -2.68 -2.60
CA THR A 47 -11.94 -2.43 -1.85
C THR A 47 -12.06 -2.88 -0.39
N SER A 48 -13.19 -2.62 0.29
CA SER A 48 -13.38 -3.11 1.66
C SER A 48 -13.48 -4.63 1.72
N PHE A 49 -14.17 -5.24 0.74
CA PHE A 49 -14.20 -6.70 0.62
C PHE A 49 -12.81 -7.30 0.43
N GLN A 50 -12.00 -6.76 -0.49
CA GLN A 50 -10.61 -7.17 -0.69
C GLN A 50 -9.77 -7.15 0.60
N LYS A 51 -9.96 -6.13 1.45
CA LYS A 51 -9.27 -6.04 2.74
C LYS A 51 -9.70 -7.17 3.69
N VAL A 52 -11.00 -7.46 3.78
CA VAL A 52 -11.53 -8.53 4.64
C VAL A 52 -10.99 -9.90 4.21
N ILE A 53 -10.92 -10.15 2.91
CA ILE A 53 -10.38 -11.42 2.38
C ILE A 53 -8.86 -11.41 2.15
N ALA A 54 -8.15 -10.35 2.55
CA ALA A 54 -6.70 -10.19 2.46
C ALA A 54 -6.10 -10.48 1.06
N VAL A 55 -6.80 -10.10 -0.01
CA VAL A 55 -6.27 -10.20 -1.39
C VAL A 55 -5.98 -8.84 -2.00
N ASN A 56 -4.95 -8.81 -2.84
CA ASN A 56 -4.59 -7.62 -3.58
C ASN A 56 -5.57 -7.35 -4.75
N SER A 57 -5.62 -6.09 -5.19
CA SER A 57 -6.53 -5.61 -6.23
C SER A 57 -6.31 -6.26 -7.59
N ASN A 58 -5.06 -6.65 -7.91
CA ASN A 58 -4.72 -7.30 -9.17
C ASN A 58 -5.27 -8.74 -9.23
N SER A 59 -5.04 -9.53 -8.19
CA SER A 59 -5.57 -10.89 -8.06
C SER A 59 -7.10 -10.88 -8.06
N TYR A 60 -7.70 -9.96 -7.30
CA TYR A 60 -9.15 -9.79 -7.26
C TYR A 60 -9.72 -9.38 -8.63
N GLY A 61 -9.07 -8.42 -9.29
CA GLY A 61 -9.45 -7.96 -10.62
C GLY A 61 -9.44 -9.09 -11.64
N LYS A 62 -8.33 -9.82 -11.75
CA LYS A 62 -8.19 -10.99 -12.64
C LYS A 62 -9.27 -12.05 -12.39
N PHE A 63 -9.59 -12.29 -11.11
CA PHE A 63 -10.66 -13.21 -10.73
C PHE A 63 -12.01 -12.76 -11.24
N MET A 64 -12.40 -11.53 -10.92
CA MET A 64 -13.73 -11.02 -11.28
C MET A 64 -13.93 -10.88 -12.80
N THR A 65 -12.87 -10.57 -13.56
CA THR A 65 -12.92 -10.32 -15.01
C THR A 65 -12.68 -11.55 -15.89
N MET A 66 -12.42 -12.72 -15.31
CA MET A 66 -12.09 -13.95 -16.07
C MET A 66 -10.85 -13.83 -16.95
N GLN A 67 -9.85 -13.04 -16.54
CA GLN A 67 -8.58 -12.94 -17.27
C GLN A 67 -7.69 -14.15 -16.97
N TYR A 68 -8.12 -15.32 -17.45
CA TYR A 68 -7.45 -16.62 -17.27
C TYR A 68 -7.33 -17.37 -18.59
N LYS A 69 -6.27 -18.19 -18.71
CA LYS A 69 -6.04 -19.04 -19.87
C LYS A 69 -7.06 -20.18 -19.98
N ASN A 70 -7.53 -20.72 -18.85
CA ASN A 70 -8.58 -21.73 -18.77
C ASN A 70 -9.29 -21.67 -17.39
N GLN A 71 -10.43 -22.37 -17.25
CA GLN A 71 -11.27 -22.34 -16.04
C GLN A 71 -10.55 -22.87 -14.79
N TRP A 72 -9.66 -23.85 -14.95
CA TRP A 72 -8.84 -24.42 -13.87
C TRP A 72 -7.79 -23.44 -13.35
N SER A 73 -7.32 -22.50 -14.18
CA SER A 73 -6.41 -21.43 -13.72
C SER A 73 -7.09 -20.47 -12.72
N ALA A 74 -8.43 -20.47 -12.64
CA ALA A 74 -9.15 -19.64 -11.68
C ALA A 74 -9.09 -20.21 -10.26
N THR A 75 -8.96 -21.54 -10.09
CA THR A 75 -8.87 -22.17 -8.76
C THR A 75 -7.52 -21.93 -8.10
N SER A 76 -6.45 -21.73 -8.90
CA SER A 76 -5.12 -21.35 -8.42
C SER A 76 -4.99 -19.86 -8.03
N ASN A 77 -6.04 -19.05 -8.22
CA ASN A 77 -6.01 -17.65 -7.79
C ASN A 77 -6.39 -17.55 -6.31
N GLY A 78 -5.59 -16.87 -5.49
CA GLY A 78 -5.85 -16.70 -4.06
C GLY A 78 -7.24 -16.12 -3.73
N THR A 79 -7.81 -15.30 -4.62
CA THR A 79 -9.18 -14.77 -4.47
C THR A 79 -10.23 -15.87 -4.43
N TYR A 80 -10.02 -16.99 -5.12
CA TYR A 80 -10.94 -18.11 -5.13
C TYR A 80 -11.08 -18.72 -3.73
N MET A 81 -9.97 -19.14 -3.13
CA MET A 81 -9.95 -19.71 -1.78
C MET A 81 -10.40 -18.67 -0.73
N SER A 82 -9.85 -17.46 -0.76
CA SER A 82 -10.18 -16.44 0.25
C SER A 82 -11.63 -15.97 0.19
N ALA A 83 -12.23 -15.87 -0.99
CA ALA A 83 -13.64 -15.52 -1.11
C ALA A 83 -14.57 -16.70 -0.76
N ALA A 84 -14.18 -17.94 -1.07
CA ALA A 84 -14.91 -19.11 -0.61
C ALA A 84 -14.92 -19.18 0.93
N TYR A 85 -13.74 -18.98 1.54
CA TYR A 85 -13.59 -18.92 2.99
C TYR A 85 -14.46 -17.85 3.64
N PHE A 86 -14.51 -16.65 3.05
CA PHE A 86 -15.41 -15.59 3.53
C PHE A 86 -16.86 -16.06 3.69
N PHE A 87 -17.41 -16.73 2.67
CA PHE A 87 -18.80 -17.19 2.73
C PHE A 87 -18.99 -18.40 3.65
N TYR A 88 -17.94 -19.21 3.85
CA TYR A 88 -17.93 -20.28 4.83
C TYR A 88 -18.02 -19.73 6.26
N VAL A 89 -17.14 -18.78 6.59
CA VAL A 89 -17.12 -18.11 7.90
C VAL A 89 -18.41 -17.33 8.15
N ASP A 90 -18.93 -16.63 7.14
CA ASP A 90 -20.20 -15.89 7.26
C ASP A 90 -21.38 -16.83 7.59
N GLN A 91 -21.35 -18.07 7.09
CA GLN A 91 -22.32 -19.09 7.43
C GLN A 91 -22.12 -19.66 8.83
N LYS A 92 -20.87 -19.92 9.25
CA LYS A 92 -20.53 -20.48 10.58
C LYS A 92 -20.78 -19.50 11.73
N LEU A 93 -20.42 -18.22 11.55
CA LEU A 93 -20.62 -17.18 12.57
C LEU A 93 -22.09 -16.80 12.77
N GLY A 94 -22.97 -17.09 11.80
CA GLY A 94 -24.41 -16.87 11.94
C GLY A 94 -24.77 -15.42 12.30
N LYS A 95 -25.10 -15.17 13.58
CA LYS A 95 -25.52 -13.85 14.09
C LYS A 95 -24.38 -12.83 14.16
N ASP A 96 -23.14 -13.30 14.33
CA ASP A 96 -21.95 -12.45 14.46
C ASP A 96 -21.25 -12.24 13.11
N SER A 97 -21.84 -12.79 12.04
CA SER A 97 -21.34 -12.65 10.68
C SER A 97 -21.44 -11.21 10.15
N ILE A 98 -20.65 -10.94 9.12
CA ILE A 98 -20.66 -9.65 8.42
C ILE A 98 -22.04 -9.43 7.79
N THR A 99 -22.63 -10.44 7.16
CA THR A 99 -23.97 -10.35 6.57
C THR A 99 -25.04 -10.05 7.62
N ALA A 100 -24.98 -10.66 8.80
CA ALA A 100 -25.94 -10.39 9.87
C ALA A 100 -25.81 -8.96 10.42
N THR A 101 -24.58 -8.47 10.56
CA THR A 101 -24.30 -7.08 10.99
C THR A 101 -24.80 -6.07 9.96
N LEU A 102 -24.58 -6.33 8.67
CA LEU A 102 -25.10 -5.50 7.58
C LEU A 102 -26.63 -5.51 7.53
N LYS A 103 -27.25 -6.67 7.76
CA LYS A 103 -28.72 -6.80 7.85
C LYS A 103 -29.31 -5.98 8.98
N ARG A 104 -28.70 -6.03 10.17
CA ARG A 104 -29.09 -5.18 11.32
C ARG A 104 -28.92 -3.71 10.98
N GLY A 105 -27.80 -3.32 10.38
CA GLY A 105 -27.54 -1.93 9.99
C GLY A 105 -28.56 -1.39 8.97
N GLN A 106 -28.94 -2.18 7.96
CA GLN A 106 -29.98 -1.81 7.00
C GLN A 106 -31.36 -1.71 7.65
N ALA A 107 -31.71 -2.61 8.58
CA ALA A 107 -32.97 -2.54 9.31
C ALA A 107 -33.06 -1.29 10.19
N VAL A 108 -32.00 -0.96 10.93
CA VAL A 108 -31.93 0.27 11.75
C VAL A 108 -32.03 1.52 10.88
N ALA A 109 -31.34 1.55 9.73
CA ALA A 109 -31.42 2.67 8.79
C ALA A 109 -32.82 2.82 8.15
N ALA A 110 -33.53 1.70 7.93
CA ALA A 110 -34.90 1.71 7.40
C ALA A 110 -35.95 2.13 8.45
N SER A 111 -35.71 1.84 9.73
CA SER A 111 -36.62 2.19 10.82
C SER A 111 -36.54 3.66 11.26
N GLY A 112 -35.59 4.46 10.76
CA GLY A 112 -35.50 5.90 11.05
C GLY A 112 -35.24 6.27 12.52
N ILE A 113 -35.01 5.29 13.39
CA ILE A 113 -34.68 5.51 14.80
C ILE A 113 -33.18 5.77 14.89
N THR A 114 -32.82 7.03 15.09
CA THR A 114 -31.45 7.43 15.39
C THR A 114 -31.09 6.87 16.78
N SER A 115 -30.13 5.94 16.83
CA SER A 115 -29.53 5.51 18.10
C SER A 115 -28.71 6.66 18.70
N SER A 116 -29.36 7.56 19.42
CA SER A 116 -28.77 8.21 20.58
C SER A 116 -29.26 7.45 21.81
N MET A 117 -28.34 6.85 22.58
CA MET A 117 -28.49 6.15 23.87
C MET A 117 -28.00 4.71 23.80
N ALA A 118 -26.68 4.56 23.89
CA ALA A 118 -26.06 3.43 24.56
C ALA A 118 -24.88 3.99 25.37
N GLN A 119 -25.22 4.66 26.48
CA GLN A 119 -24.28 4.79 27.60
C GLN A 119 -24.37 3.51 28.43
N PRO A 120 -23.26 2.91 28.87
CA PRO A 120 -23.30 2.02 30.02
C PRO A 120 -23.40 2.88 31.29
N LEU A 121 -24.32 2.47 32.16
CA LEU A 121 -24.52 2.99 33.51
C LEU A 121 -23.22 2.94 34.33
N VAL A 122 -23.04 4.00 35.11
CA VAL A 122 -22.17 4.14 36.28
C VAL A 122 -22.70 3.28 37.42
N GLU A 123 -21.82 2.72 38.25
CA GLU A 123 -22.03 2.49 39.70
C GLU A 123 -20.68 2.56 40.46
N PRO A 124 -20.67 2.82 41.80
CA PRO A 124 -19.98 3.97 42.38
C PRO A 124 -18.71 3.70 43.25
N ASN A 125 -17.90 4.77 43.28
CA ASN A 125 -16.97 5.36 44.26
C ASN A 125 -16.66 4.70 45.64
N SER A 126 -15.37 4.77 46.03
CA SER A 126 -14.75 5.17 47.34
C SER A 126 -13.45 4.36 47.56
N ASN A 127 -12.25 4.86 47.91
CA ASN A 127 -11.72 6.07 48.53
C ASN A 127 -10.28 6.31 47.98
N GLY A 128 -9.86 7.54 47.67
CA GLY A 128 -8.97 8.38 48.52
C GLY A 128 -7.57 7.75 48.73
N VAL A 129 -6.44 8.32 48.30
CA VAL A 129 -5.86 9.59 48.78
C VAL A 129 -4.60 9.96 47.94
N GLN A 130 -4.55 11.24 47.53
CA GLN A 130 -3.41 12.17 47.27
C GLN A 130 -2.21 11.72 46.38
N ALA A 131 -2.00 12.29 45.18
CA ALA A 131 -1.58 13.66 44.82
C ALA A 131 -0.07 13.93 44.98
N THR A 132 0.66 14.06 43.86
CA THR A 132 1.67 15.13 43.64
C THR A 132 1.94 15.36 42.14
N ALA A 133 1.68 16.60 41.72
CA ALA A 133 2.49 17.47 40.84
C ALA A 133 2.78 17.10 39.36
N GLY A 134 2.36 17.99 38.43
CA GLY A 134 3.09 18.24 37.17
C GLY A 134 2.27 18.52 35.89
N LEU A 135 1.63 19.69 35.77
CA LEU A 135 1.20 20.33 34.49
C LEU A 135 2.42 20.90 33.72
N PRO A 136 2.34 21.42 32.46
CA PRO A 136 1.17 21.68 31.56
C PRO A 136 1.32 21.12 30.11
N SER A 137 0.25 20.72 29.39
CA SER A 137 -0.67 21.50 28.50
C SER A 137 0.05 22.36 27.44
N SER A 138 -0.15 22.22 26.12
CA SER A 138 -1.34 22.57 25.31
C SER A 138 -0.99 22.23 23.84
N SER A 139 -1.79 21.62 22.95
CA SER A 139 -3.12 21.92 22.38
C SER A 139 -3.33 23.38 21.92
N LYS A 140 -3.48 23.56 20.60
CA LYS A 140 -4.39 24.49 19.88
C LYS A 140 -4.05 24.39 18.37
N SER A 141 -4.85 23.73 17.53
CA SER A 141 -6.15 24.16 16.96
C SER A 141 -6.02 25.20 15.83
N SER A 142 -6.62 24.91 14.67
CA SER A 142 -7.35 25.93 13.91
C SER A 142 -8.61 25.32 13.30
N VAL A 143 -9.71 26.04 13.49
CA VAL A 143 -11.10 25.72 13.16
C VAL A 143 -11.66 26.91 12.37
N GLY A 144 -12.54 26.61 11.41
CA GLY A 144 -13.60 27.50 10.89
C GLY A 144 -13.32 28.11 9.50
N LEU A 145 -14.26 28.25 8.56
CA LEU A 145 -15.74 28.21 8.58
C LEU A 145 -16.32 27.76 7.20
N THR A 146 -17.58 27.30 7.22
CA THR A 146 -18.45 26.71 6.16
C THR A 146 -19.25 27.77 5.32
N PRO A 147 -20.37 27.46 4.62
CA PRO A 147 -20.57 26.76 3.32
C PRO A 147 -21.43 27.58 2.28
N ARG A 148 -21.41 27.26 0.97
CA ARG A 148 -22.58 27.35 0.05
C ARG A 148 -22.27 26.97 -1.41
N GLY A 149 -23.17 26.19 -2.02
CA GLY A 149 -23.38 26.13 -3.48
C GLY A 149 -22.80 24.92 -4.22
N MET A 150 -23.65 23.96 -4.63
CA MET A 150 -23.32 22.97 -5.66
C MET A 150 -23.21 23.66 -7.04
N PRO A 151 -22.37 23.17 -7.98
CA PRO A 151 -22.89 22.26 -9.00
C PRO A 151 -21.90 21.21 -9.56
N LYS A 152 -22.48 20.12 -10.09
CA LYS A 152 -22.07 19.26 -11.25
C LYS A 152 -20.60 18.80 -11.38
N THR A 153 -20.43 17.47 -11.28
CA THR A 153 -19.38 16.62 -11.90
C THR A 153 -18.16 17.35 -12.48
N ALA A 154 -17.14 17.55 -11.63
CA ALA A 154 -15.84 18.03 -12.08
C ALA A 154 -15.09 16.91 -12.83
N ARG A 155 -14.80 17.17 -14.10
CA ARG A 155 -13.79 16.47 -14.90
C ARG A 155 -12.51 16.30 -14.08
N PRO A 156 -11.85 15.13 -14.06
CA PRO A 156 -10.63 14.95 -13.26
C PRO A 156 -9.62 16.02 -13.66
N ALA A 157 -9.10 16.74 -12.67
CA ALA A 157 -8.11 17.80 -12.86
C ALA A 157 -6.99 17.29 -13.77
N GLN A 158 -6.75 17.98 -14.88
CA GLN A 158 -5.69 17.60 -15.81
C GLN A 158 -4.35 17.68 -15.06
N LYS A 159 -3.56 16.60 -15.11
CA LYS A 159 -2.25 16.57 -14.45
C LYS A 159 -1.37 17.70 -14.98
N PRO A 160 -0.66 18.44 -14.12
CA PRO A 160 0.25 19.50 -14.57
C PRO A 160 1.36 18.94 -15.46
N PRO A 161 1.88 19.74 -16.41
CA PRO A 161 3.04 19.35 -17.21
C PRO A 161 4.27 19.13 -16.31
N LEU A 162 5.26 18.38 -16.82
CA LEU A 162 6.51 18.16 -16.11
C LEU A 162 7.23 19.51 -15.91
N PRO A 163 7.63 19.88 -14.68
CA PRO A 163 8.41 21.10 -14.45
C PRO A 163 9.78 20.99 -15.13
N ASP A 164 10.29 22.13 -15.60
CA ASP A 164 11.67 22.21 -16.09
C ASP A 164 12.63 22.20 -14.90
N LEU A 165 13.55 21.23 -14.90
CA LEU A 165 14.53 20.99 -13.83
C LEU A 165 15.97 21.29 -14.28
N SER A 166 16.14 21.91 -15.45
CA SER A 166 17.45 22.29 -15.98
C SER A 166 18.22 23.21 -15.03
N SER A 167 17.51 24.08 -14.30
CA SER A 167 18.08 25.08 -13.38
C SER A 167 18.52 24.53 -12.02
N VAL A 168 18.10 23.33 -11.64
CA VAL A 168 18.47 22.72 -10.36
C VAL A 168 19.74 21.90 -10.55
N ASN A 169 20.86 22.42 -10.02
CA ASN A 169 22.12 21.68 -9.98
C ASN A 169 22.29 20.96 -8.65
N ILE A 170 22.82 19.74 -8.69
CA ILE A 170 23.14 18.94 -7.51
C ILE A 170 24.53 18.38 -7.76
N ASP A 171 25.50 18.91 -7.03
CA ASP A 171 26.91 18.46 -7.13
C ASP A 171 27.18 17.25 -6.21
N GLU A 172 26.21 16.87 -5.37
CA GLU A 172 26.35 15.79 -4.40
C GLU A 172 26.03 14.40 -4.98
N ARG A 173 26.73 13.39 -4.44
CA ARG A 173 26.45 11.98 -4.69
C ARG A 173 25.02 11.66 -4.23
N VAL A 174 24.19 11.12 -5.12
CA VAL A 174 22.81 10.76 -4.79
C VAL A 174 22.74 9.39 -4.14
N PHE A 175 22.27 9.38 -2.90
CA PHE A 175 22.05 8.19 -2.08
C PHE A 175 20.59 7.75 -2.21
N LEU A 176 20.23 7.22 -3.40
CA LEU A 176 18.90 6.65 -3.66
C LEU A 176 19.00 5.24 -4.24
N ASN A 177 18.39 4.24 -3.60
CA ASN A 177 18.47 2.85 -4.05
C ASN A 177 17.66 2.65 -5.35
N PRO A 178 17.99 1.68 -6.22
CA PRO A 178 17.25 1.43 -7.46
C PRO A 178 15.74 1.26 -7.25
N LYS A 179 15.35 0.55 -6.17
CA LYS A 179 13.94 0.42 -5.77
C LYS A 179 13.28 1.74 -5.41
N GLU A 180 13.98 2.62 -4.69
CA GLU A 180 13.48 3.93 -4.29
C GLU A 180 13.34 4.84 -5.52
N VAL A 181 14.32 4.85 -6.42
CA VAL A 181 14.25 5.55 -7.71
C VAL A 181 13.02 5.10 -8.51
N ARG A 182 12.76 3.79 -8.63
CA ARG A 182 11.56 3.27 -9.32
C ARG A 182 10.25 3.73 -8.66
N ALA A 183 10.21 3.76 -7.34
CA ALA A 183 9.04 4.20 -6.58
C ALA A 183 8.77 5.70 -6.78
N GLU A 184 9.82 6.52 -6.75
CA GLU A 184 9.72 7.96 -6.97
C GLU A 184 9.32 8.30 -8.40
N ILE A 185 9.93 7.67 -9.41
CA ILE A 185 9.52 7.85 -10.81
C ILE A 185 8.04 7.50 -11.00
N SER A 186 7.60 6.40 -10.37
CA SER A 186 6.20 5.99 -10.40
C SER A 186 5.28 6.99 -9.72
N ALA A 187 5.73 7.64 -8.63
CA ALA A 187 5.01 8.72 -7.96
C ALA A 187 4.94 9.99 -8.82
N ILE A 188 6.04 10.38 -9.47
CA ILE A 188 6.10 11.52 -10.41
C ILE A 188 5.12 11.30 -11.56
N LYS A 189 5.06 10.09 -12.17
CA LYS A 189 4.09 9.74 -13.23
C LYS A 189 2.62 9.79 -12.79
N ARG A 190 2.35 9.62 -11.50
CA ARG A 190 0.99 9.77 -10.94
C ARG A 190 0.60 11.24 -10.82
N ARG A 191 1.54 12.09 -10.41
CA ARG A 191 1.32 13.52 -10.14
C ARG A 191 1.34 14.38 -11.40
N TYR A 192 2.31 14.15 -12.27
CA TYR A 192 2.57 14.98 -13.45
C TYR A 192 2.16 14.25 -14.74
N LYS A 193 1.87 15.02 -15.78
CA LYS A 193 1.63 14.53 -17.13
C LYS A 193 2.97 14.23 -17.81
N CYS A 194 3.56 13.10 -17.47
CA CYS A 194 4.81 12.63 -18.06
C CYS A 194 4.72 11.16 -18.49
N ASN A 195 5.43 10.83 -19.57
CA ASN A 195 5.62 9.47 -20.07
C ASN A 195 7.11 9.09 -19.97
N ASN A 196 7.43 7.80 -20.19
CA ASN A 196 8.82 7.33 -20.07
C ASN A 196 9.76 8.09 -21.03
N ALA A 197 9.30 8.49 -22.21
CA ALA A 197 10.11 9.25 -23.16
C ALA A 197 10.42 10.68 -22.68
N SER A 198 9.45 11.36 -22.05
CA SER A 198 9.66 12.69 -21.48
C SER A 198 10.65 12.68 -20.32
N ILE A 199 10.61 11.64 -19.49
CA ILE A 199 11.56 11.46 -18.39
C ILE A 199 12.95 11.15 -18.95
N GLY A 200 13.06 10.22 -19.92
CA GLY A 200 14.35 9.92 -20.56
C GLY A 200 15.01 11.16 -21.16
N ARG A 201 14.23 12.02 -21.85
CA ARG A 201 14.75 13.29 -22.37
C ARG A 201 15.19 14.26 -21.27
N ALA A 202 14.40 14.40 -20.20
CA ALA A 202 14.74 15.27 -19.08
C ALA A 202 16.01 14.83 -18.33
N VAL A 203 16.34 13.54 -18.42
CA VAL A 203 17.53 12.93 -17.82
C VAL A 203 18.75 13.00 -18.76
N GLY A 204 18.57 13.46 -20.00
CA GLY A 204 19.64 13.60 -20.99
C GLY A 204 19.92 12.34 -21.82
N GLU A 205 18.98 11.38 -21.85
CA GLU A 205 19.12 10.16 -22.66
C GLU A 205 19.11 10.51 -24.16
N MET A 206 20.25 10.34 -24.84
CA MET A 206 20.43 10.69 -26.26
C MET A 206 20.02 9.58 -27.23
N ASN A 207 19.56 8.44 -26.73
CA ASN A 207 19.12 7.33 -27.58
C ASN A 207 17.87 7.70 -28.40
N SER A 208 17.76 7.13 -29.61
CA SER A 208 16.60 7.34 -30.49
C SER A 208 15.25 6.95 -29.86
N GLN A 209 15.29 6.11 -28.81
CA GLN A 209 14.13 5.73 -28.00
C GLN A 209 14.40 5.99 -26.49
N PRO A 210 14.31 7.24 -26.01
CA PRO A 210 14.68 7.59 -24.64
C PRO A 210 13.78 6.94 -23.58
N GLY A 211 12.56 6.56 -23.96
CA GLY A 211 11.63 5.87 -23.06
C GLY A 211 11.92 4.38 -22.86
N ALA A 212 12.68 3.74 -23.74
CA ALA A 212 12.93 2.30 -23.69
C ALA A 212 13.85 1.92 -22.53
N ALA A 213 14.92 2.69 -22.32
CA ALA A 213 15.84 2.49 -21.19
C ALA A 213 15.14 2.71 -19.84
N VAL A 214 14.29 3.74 -19.74
CA VAL A 214 13.46 3.98 -18.54
C VAL A 214 12.50 2.83 -18.29
N SER A 215 11.83 2.31 -19.34
CA SER A 215 10.94 1.16 -19.19
C SER A 215 11.70 -0.07 -18.68
N ARG A 216 12.81 -0.42 -19.32
CA ARG A 216 13.65 -1.55 -18.93
C ARG A 216 14.14 -1.46 -17.49
N PHE A 217 14.45 -0.25 -17.02
CA PHE A 217 14.81 0.00 -15.62
C PHE A 217 13.61 -0.20 -14.68
N LEU A 218 12.45 0.37 -15.00
CA LEU A 218 11.23 0.23 -14.20
C LEU A 218 10.73 -1.22 -14.11
N ASP A 219 10.96 -2.02 -15.14
CA ASP A 219 10.59 -3.44 -15.21
C ASP A 219 11.49 -4.34 -14.34
N LYS A 220 12.63 -3.83 -13.83
CA LYS A 220 13.49 -4.59 -12.91
C LYS A 220 12.88 -4.70 -11.51
N GLY A 221 12.95 -5.91 -10.95
CA GLY A 221 12.54 -6.21 -9.57
C GLY A 221 13.70 -6.26 -8.58
N GLY A 222 13.40 -6.40 -7.29
CA GLY A 222 14.40 -6.51 -6.21
C GLY A 222 14.99 -5.18 -5.74
N ASP A 223 15.63 -5.16 -4.57
CA ASP A 223 16.13 -3.91 -3.97
C ASP A 223 17.24 -3.27 -4.82
N PHE A 224 18.02 -4.09 -5.55
CA PHE A 224 19.16 -3.68 -6.40
C PHE A 224 18.91 -3.78 -7.90
N GLY A 225 17.74 -4.25 -8.33
CA GLY A 225 17.45 -4.47 -9.76
C GLY A 225 17.69 -3.20 -10.58
N GLY A 226 18.47 -3.30 -11.65
CA GLY A 226 18.76 -2.17 -12.52
C GLY A 226 19.83 -1.20 -12.01
N GLY A 227 20.46 -1.43 -10.85
CA GLY A 227 21.56 -0.58 -10.35
C GLY A 227 22.81 -0.56 -11.24
N GLN A 228 22.97 -1.58 -12.09
CA GLN A 228 24.07 -1.69 -13.06
C GLN A 228 23.77 -0.96 -14.38
N MET A 229 22.53 -0.50 -14.58
CA MET A 229 22.14 0.15 -15.83
C MET A 229 22.65 1.59 -15.84
N GLU A 230 23.15 2.06 -16.98
CA GLU A 230 23.69 3.42 -17.12
C GLU A 230 22.67 4.50 -16.75
N ILE A 231 21.37 4.23 -17.03
CA ILE A 231 20.27 5.16 -16.74
C ILE A 231 19.95 5.34 -15.26
N TYR A 232 20.42 4.43 -14.38
CA TYR A 232 20.08 4.50 -12.96
C TYR A 232 20.63 5.77 -12.29
N ARG A 233 21.91 6.10 -12.48
CA ARG A 233 22.51 7.29 -11.86
C ARG A 233 21.84 8.59 -12.34
N PRO A 234 21.69 8.82 -13.65
CA PRO A 234 20.95 9.98 -14.16
C PRO A 234 19.51 10.07 -13.62
N LEU A 235 18.78 8.94 -13.51
CA LEU A 235 17.45 8.92 -12.91
C LEU A 235 17.45 9.27 -11.41
N ALA A 236 18.47 8.82 -10.67
CA ALA A 236 18.61 9.16 -9.26
C ALA A 236 18.86 10.67 -9.08
N HIS A 237 19.73 11.27 -9.91
CA HIS A 237 19.91 12.73 -9.95
C HIS A 237 18.62 13.47 -10.28
N PHE A 238 17.87 13.00 -11.27
CA PHE A 238 16.58 13.58 -11.62
C PHE A 238 15.56 13.54 -10.47
N CYS A 239 15.46 12.42 -9.75
CA CYS A 239 14.65 12.29 -8.55
C CYS A 239 15.05 13.32 -7.47
N GLU A 240 16.35 13.52 -7.26
CA GLU A 240 16.82 14.51 -6.30
C GLU A 240 16.54 15.95 -6.75
N LYS A 241 16.62 16.26 -8.05
CA LYS A 241 16.20 17.56 -8.58
C LYS A 241 14.72 17.81 -8.31
N PHE A 242 13.90 16.77 -8.50
CA PHE A 242 12.47 16.80 -8.18
C PHE A 242 12.21 17.07 -6.70
N ARG A 243 13.00 16.47 -5.78
CA ARG A 243 12.88 16.70 -4.34
C ARG A 243 13.14 18.17 -3.97
N VAL A 244 14.23 18.73 -4.50
CA VAL A 244 14.61 20.14 -4.25
C VAL A 244 13.53 21.07 -4.80
N TYR A 245 13.03 20.81 -6.01
CA TYR A 245 11.95 21.57 -6.61
C TYR A 245 10.65 21.53 -5.78
N GLU A 246 10.26 20.35 -5.26
CA GLU A 246 9.08 20.20 -4.41
C GLU A 246 9.29 20.65 -2.94
N ASN A 247 10.48 21.17 -2.58
CA ASN A 247 10.87 21.55 -1.21
C ASN A 247 10.62 20.45 -0.16
N LYS A 248 10.82 19.19 -0.53
CA LYS A 248 10.63 18.05 0.38
C LYS A 248 11.87 17.82 1.24
N PRO A 249 11.72 17.52 2.54
CA PRO A 249 12.86 17.15 3.37
C PRO A 249 13.51 15.85 2.86
N LYS A 250 14.84 15.73 3.06
CA LYS A 250 15.55 14.45 2.81
C LYS A 250 14.98 13.38 3.76
N SER A 251 14.84 12.15 3.27
CA SER A 251 14.43 11.01 4.10
C SER A 251 15.46 10.76 5.20
N ALA A 252 15.02 10.34 6.39
CA ALA A 252 15.91 10.00 7.52
C ALA A 252 16.99 8.97 7.10
N LYS A 253 16.62 8.00 6.26
CA LYS A 253 17.58 7.02 5.71
C LYS A 253 18.69 7.69 4.91
N ARG A 254 18.36 8.70 4.13
CA ARG A 254 19.31 9.42 3.30
C ARG A 254 20.28 10.25 4.13
N ILE A 255 19.77 10.92 5.16
CA ILE A 255 20.59 11.68 6.10
C ILE A 255 21.61 10.77 6.79
N MET A 256 21.16 9.60 7.25
CA MET A 256 22.05 8.60 7.87
C MET A 256 23.07 8.04 6.87
N LEU A 257 22.67 7.79 5.61
CA LEU A 257 23.57 7.27 4.59
C LEU A 257 24.59 8.30 4.10
N GLU A 258 24.20 9.58 4.03
CA GLU A 258 25.12 10.69 3.75
C GLU A 258 26.16 10.83 4.88
N ALA A 259 25.75 10.64 6.15
CA ALA A 259 26.67 10.65 7.28
C ALA A 259 27.67 9.48 7.24
N GLU A 260 27.23 8.26 6.90
CA GLU A 260 28.10 7.09 6.83
C GLU A 260 28.95 7.00 5.56
N ALA A 261 28.54 7.65 4.46
CA ALA A 261 29.31 7.65 3.21
C ALA A 261 30.65 8.38 3.33
N ALA A 262 30.79 9.27 4.33
CA ALA A 262 32.07 9.84 4.71
C ALA A 262 33.10 8.76 5.11
N ASP A 263 32.63 7.62 5.63
CA ASP A 263 33.47 6.51 6.12
C ASP A 263 33.81 5.48 5.03
N GLY A 264 33.44 5.74 3.77
CA GLY A 264 33.77 4.87 2.63
C GLY A 264 32.99 3.56 2.54
N ARG A 265 31.95 3.36 3.35
CA ARG A 265 31.13 2.14 3.34
C ARG A 265 30.20 2.08 2.12
N PRO A 266 29.96 0.89 1.53
CA PRO A 266 29.05 0.76 0.38
C PRO A 266 27.62 1.15 0.73
N TYR A 267 27.11 2.18 0.06
CA TYR A 267 25.76 2.74 0.25
C TYR A 267 24.62 1.71 0.10
N LEU A 268 24.76 0.77 -0.84
CA LEU A 268 23.70 -0.22 -1.16
C LEU A 268 23.69 -1.43 -0.21
N GLY A 269 24.74 -1.68 0.59
CA GLY A 269 24.90 -2.97 1.28
C GLY A 269 25.16 -4.13 0.31
N HIS A 270 24.93 -5.37 0.75
CA HIS A 270 25.19 -6.57 -0.05
C HIS A 270 24.06 -6.89 -1.03
N ASP A 271 24.42 -7.05 -2.31
CA ASP A 271 23.51 -7.48 -3.36
C ASP A 271 23.23 -8.99 -3.27
N THR A 272 22.00 -9.38 -2.91
CA THR A 272 21.57 -10.79 -2.83
C THR A 272 21.36 -11.44 -4.19
N SER A 273 21.35 -10.66 -5.27
CA SER A 273 21.21 -11.21 -6.63
C SER A 273 22.52 -11.76 -7.19
N ARG A 274 23.65 -11.53 -6.51
CA ARG A 274 24.97 -12.02 -6.90
C ARG A 274 25.37 -13.26 -6.09
N PRO A 275 26.02 -14.25 -6.70
CA PRO A 275 26.58 -15.38 -5.96
C PRO A 275 27.57 -14.84 -4.94
N THR A 276 27.33 -15.21 -3.70
CA THR A 276 28.02 -14.66 -2.53
C THR A 276 28.66 -15.83 -1.79
N ILE A 277 29.97 -15.75 -1.54
CA ILE A 277 30.70 -16.79 -0.80
C ILE A 277 30.50 -16.51 0.69
N PHE A 278 29.92 -17.48 1.40
CA PHE A 278 29.73 -17.42 2.85
C PHE A 278 30.86 -18.16 3.56
N PHE A 279 31.45 -17.51 4.57
CA PHE A 279 32.29 -18.21 5.53
C PHE A 279 31.40 -19.02 6.49
N PRO A 280 31.83 -20.21 6.95
CA PRO A 280 31.07 -20.98 7.93
C PRO A 280 30.76 -20.13 9.18
N GLY A 281 29.48 -20.06 9.57
CA GLY A 281 29.02 -19.25 10.71
C GLY A 281 28.63 -17.81 10.38
N ALA A 282 28.88 -17.33 9.15
CA ALA A 282 28.41 -16.01 8.71
C ALA A 282 26.99 -16.07 8.15
N PHE A 283 26.15 -15.11 8.54
CA PHE A 283 24.80 -14.93 7.98
C PHE A 283 24.59 -13.49 7.51
N LEU A 284 23.60 -13.30 6.63
CA LEU A 284 23.17 -11.96 6.21
C LEU A 284 22.13 -11.43 7.20
N ALA A 285 22.42 -10.29 7.80
CA ALA A 285 21.48 -9.54 8.63
C ALA A 285 21.12 -8.22 7.95
N LYS A 286 19.90 -7.72 8.19
CA LYS A 286 19.50 -6.37 7.79
C LYS A 286 19.81 -5.40 8.92
N ASP A 287 20.45 -4.28 8.59
CA ASP A 287 20.65 -3.19 9.56
C ASP A 287 19.34 -2.41 9.77
N SER A 288 19.39 -1.44 10.68
CA SER A 288 18.30 -0.48 10.93
C SER A 288 17.90 0.34 9.70
N LEU A 289 18.75 0.40 8.67
CA LEU A 289 18.52 1.07 7.40
C LEU A 289 17.92 0.15 6.32
N GLY A 290 17.92 -1.17 6.57
CA GLY A 290 17.43 -2.22 5.69
C GLY A 290 18.48 -2.76 4.72
N ARG A 291 19.77 -2.41 4.87
CA ARG A 291 20.90 -2.92 4.10
C ARG A 291 21.32 -4.28 4.64
N LEU A 292 21.59 -5.20 3.72
CA LEU A 292 22.13 -6.50 4.08
C LEU A 292 23.64 -6.38 4.32
N HIS A 293 24.10 -6.87 5.45
CA HIS A 293 25.51 -6.91 5.82
C HIS A 293 25.86 -8.29 6.39
N TYR A 294 27.14 -8.65 6.30
CA TYR A 294 27.66 -9.84 6.94
C TYR A 294 27.70 -9.65 8.45
N GLN A 295 27.15 -10.60 9.17
CA GLN A 295 27.33 -10.72 10.60
C GLN A 295 28.03 -12.05 10.86
N SER A 296 29.19 -11.99 11.53
CA SER A 296 29.88 -13.17 12.00
C SER A 296 29.12 -13.71 13.21
N GLY A 297 28.57 -14.92 13.12
CA GLY A 297 28.08 -15.64 14.27
C GLY A 297 29.28 -16.15 15.07
N TYR A 298 29.49 -15.58 16.25
CA TYR A 298 30.23 -16.22 17.33
C TYR A 298 29.23 -16.63 18.40
#